data_AF-A0A662NSI1-F1
#
_entry.id   AF-A0A662NSI1-F1
#
_cell.length_a   1.000
_cell.length_b   1.000
_cell.length_c   1.000
_cell.angle_alpha   90.00
_cell.angle_beta   90.00
_cell.angle_gamma   90.00
#
_symmetry.space_group_name_H-M   'P 1'
#
loop_
_entity.id
_entity.type
_entity.pdbx_description
1 polymer ?
#
loop_
_entity_poly.entity_id
_entity_poly.type
_entity_poly.pdbx_seq_one_letter_code
_entity_poly.pdbx_strand_id
1 'polypeptide(L)' 'MREEEIIKMLQKLGLTKYESLAYITLLKLGTSKATDLTKESGIPHTRIYDVLSS' A
#
# COMPACT_ATOMS: atom_id res chain seq x y z
N MET A 1 16.92 -2.86 4.50
CA MET A 1 15.75 -3.34 5.28
C MET A 1 14.87 -4.16 4.36
N ARG A 2 14.31 -5.27 4.83
CA ARG A 2 13.38 -6.07 4.01
C ARG A 2 12.01 -5.39 3.97
N GLU A 3 11.28 -5.54 2.87
CA GLU A 3 9.94 -4.93 2.70
C GLU A 3 8.97 -5.35 3.81
N GLU A 4 9.04 -6.61 4.27
CA GLU A 4 8.27 -7.08 5.43
C GLU A 4 8.59 -6.34 6.73
N GLU A 5 9.84 -5.90 6.93
CA GLU A 5 10.22 -5.14 8.12
C GLU A 5 9.61 -3.74 8.07
N ILE A 6 9.60 -3.12 6.89
CA ILE A 6 8.98 -1.80 6.66
C ILE A 6 7.46 -1.90 6.89
N ILE A 7 6.80 -2.93 6.35
CA ILE A 7 5.38 -3.17 6.58
C ILE A 7 5.09 -3.31 8.08
N LYS A 8 5.87 -4.12 8.81
CA LYS A 8 5.69 -4.26 10.27
C LYS A 8 5.89 -2.96 11.01
N MET A 9 6.82 -2.10 10.58
CA MET A 9 7.02 -0.79 11.19
C MET A 9 5.84 0.14 10.93
N LEU A 10 5.33 0.20 9.69
CA LEU A 10 4.13 0.97 9.34
C LEU A 10 2.90 0.50 10.12
N GLN A 11 2.75 -0.81 10.31
CA GLN A 11 1.67 -1.36 11.14
C GLN A 11 1.78 -0.96 12.62
N LYS A 12 3.00 -0.84 13.16
CA LYS A 12 3.20 -0.31 14.52
C LYS A 12 2.85 1.17 14.64
N LEU A 13 2.84 1.90 13.52
CA LEU A 13 2.39 3.30 13.46
C LEU A 13 0.89 3.43 13.24
N GLY A 14 0.15 2.30 13.17
CA GLY A 14 -1.31 2.28 13.07
C GLY A 14 -1.83 1.96 11.67
N LEU A 15 -0.97 1.79 10.66
CA LEU A 15 -1.43 1.44 9.32
C LEU A 15 -1.91 -0.02 9.26
N THR A 16 -2.93 -0.28 8.46
CA THR A 16 -3.28 -1.66 8.09
C THR A 16 -2.22 -2.25 7.15
N LYS A 17 -2.27 -3.57 6.95
CA LYS A 17 -1.38 -4.23 5.98
C LYS A 17 -1.56 -3.66 4.57
N TYR A 18 -2.79 -3.36 4.17
CA TYR A 18 -3.06 -2.82 2.84
C TYR A 18 -2.66 -1.35 2.72
N GLU A 19 -2.88 -0.51 3.73
CA GLU A 19 -2.34 0.86 3.74
C GLU A 19 -0.81 0.85 3.65
N SER A 20 -0.15 -0.05 4.37
CA SER A 20 1.31 -0.20 4.33
C SER A 20 1.81 -0.56 2.92
N LEU A 21 1.13 -1.50 2.26
CA LEU A 21 1.43 -1.88 0.88
C LEU A 21 1.17 -0.73 -0.10
N ALA A 22 0.01 -0.06 0.01
CA ALA A 22 -0.33 1.07 -0.84
C ALA A 22 0.70 2.19 -0.72
N TYR A 23 1.10 2.52 0.50
CA TYR A 23 2.11 3.54 0.78
C TYR A 23 3.46 3.20 0.13
N ILE A 24 3.97 1.98 0.36
CA ILE A 24 5.26 1.55 -0.22
C ILE A 24 5.18 1.52 -1.76
N THR A 25 4.10 1.01 -2.34
CA THR A 25 3.94 0.94 -3.79
C THR A 25 3.84 2.34 -4.41
N LEU A 26 3.13 3.29 -3.78
CA LEU A 26 3.10 4.68 -4.24
C LEU A 26 4.48 5.35 -4.17
N LEU A 27 5.28 5.07 -3.14
CA LEU A 27 6.66 5.56 -3.08
C LEU A 27 7.53 5.00 -4.21
N LYS A 28 7.28 3.75 -4.66
CA LYS A 28 8.01 3.12 -5.78
C LYS A 28 7.57 3.66 -7.14
N LEU A 29 6.26 3.85 -7.35
CA LEU A 29 5.68 4.22 -8.65
C LEU A 29 5.56 5.73 -8.86
N GLY A 30 5.50 6.53 -7.78
CA GLY A 30 5.08 7.92 -7.84
C GLY A 30 3.58 8.06 -8.13
N THR A 31 3.16 9.22 -8.65
CA THR A 31 1.75 9.49 -8.98
C THR A 31 1.25 8.49 -10.02
N SER A 32 0.29 7.66 -9.64
CA SER A 32 -0.14 6.49 -10.41
C SER A 32 -1.65 6.31 -10.32
N LYS A 33 -2.24 5.56 -11.27
CA LYS A 33 -3.66 5.22 -11.22
C LYS A 33 -3.91 4.11 -10.20
N ALA A 34 -5.12 4.06 -9.64
CA ALA A 34 -5.54 2.98 -8.74
C ALA A 34 -5.41 1.58 -9.36
N THR A 35 -5.57 1.47 -10.68
CA THR A 35 -5.38 0.22 -11.44
C THR A 35 -3.93 -0.25 -11.44
N ASP A 36 -2.98 0.68 -11.55
CA ASP A 36 -1.54 0.38 -11.54
C ASP A 36 -1.12 0.02 -10.12
N LEU A 37 -1.63 0.77 -9.14
CA LEU A 37 -1.43 0.49 -7.73
C LEU A 37 -1.94 -0.91 -7.35
N THR A 38 -3.14 -1.30 -7.81
CA THR A 38 -3.72 -2.64 -7.57
C THR A 38 -2.81 -3.74 -8.11
N LYS A 39 -2.27 -3.57 -9.33
CA LYS A 39 -1.40 -4.56 -9.96
C LYS A 39 -0.07 -4.73 -9.21
N GLU A 40 0.52 -3.63 -8.77
CA GLU A 40 1.86 -3.63 -8.16
C GLU A 40 1.86 -3.87 -6.65
N SER A 41 0.79 -3.49 -5.94
CA SER A 41 0.69 -3.66 -4.47
C SER A 41 0.10 -5.01 -4.06
N GLY A 42 -0.56 -5.74 -4.96
CA GLY A 42 -1.30 -6.96 -4.65
C GLY A 42 -2.57 -6.72 -3.81
N ILE A 43 -2.99 -5.46 -3.63
CA ILE A 43 -4.25 -5.10 -2.97
C ILE A 43 -5.40 -5.42 -3.93
N PRO A 44 -6.47 -6.09 -3.48
CA PRO A 44 -7.65 -6.34 -4.32
C PRO A 44 -8.26 -5.04 -4.86
N HIS A 45 -8.68 -5.02 -6.12
CA HIS A 45 -9.28 -3.84 -6.76
C HIS A 45 -10.52 -3.34 -6.00
N THR A 46 -11.27 -4.23 -5.35
CA THR A 46 -12.44 -3.87 -4.54
C THR A 46 -12.10 -3.11 -3.26
N ARG A 47 -10.83 -3.10 -2.85
CA ARG A 47 -10.35 -2.49 -1.61
C ARG A 47 -9.45 -1.28 -1.83
N ILE A 48 -9.00 -1.03 -3.06
CA ILE A 48 -7.97 -0.01 -3.33
C ILE A 48 -8.46 1.41 -2.99
N TYR A 49 -9.71 1.73 -3.31
CA TYR A 49 -10.27 3.04 -3.01
C TYR A 49 -10.54 3.23 -1.52
N ASP A 50 -11.02 2.19 -0.83
CA ASP A 50 -11.19 2.21 0.63
C ASP A 50 -9.85 2.49 1.32
N VAL A 51 -8.79 1.80 0.89
CA VAL A 51 -7.44 1.94 1.43
C VAL A 51 -6.87 3.34 1.16
N LEU A 52 -7.11 3.90 -0.02
CA LEU A 52 -6.63 5.26 -0.37
C LEU A 52 -7.43 6.39 0.28
N SER A 53 -8.62 6.11 0.82
CA SER A 53 -9.51 7.08 1.45
C SER A 53 -9.60 6.96 2.98
N SER A 54 -8.78 6.08 3.56
CA SER A 54 -8.68 5.84 5.02
C SER A 54 -7.72 6.81 5.72
#